data_AF-A0A7W6XH10-F1
#
_entry.id   AF-A0A7W6XH10-F1
#
_cell.length_a   1.000
_cell.length_b   1.000
_cell.length_c   1.000
_cell.angle_alpha   90.00
_cell.angle_beta   90.00
_cell.angle_gamma   90.00
#
_symmetry.space_group_name_H-M   'P 1'
#
loop_
_entity.id
_entity.type
_entity.pdbx_description
1 polymer ?
#
loop_
_entity_poly.entity_id
_entity_poly.type
_entity_poly.pdbx_seq_one_letter_code
_entity_poly.pdbx_strand_id
1 'polypeptide(L)'
;MRQRKPKFVNEYVDSHGKPRVYLRRPGQGANRLASAFVHAGILDGLSCGNERYERMPEVRRVKVGSIAAVVRPYYGSTEFKALAVSTRDTYSGVLDRFVDKHGEGPIAGLQPKHINKLIDEMADTPSAASNFRKRLKGLMDYAVSAGLRSDNPVVVASLKSATPSARKLACSAHRA
;
A
#
# COMPACT_ATOMS: atom_id res chain seq x y z
N MET A 1 -20.52 45.32 -21.44
CA MET A 1 -19.17 45.08 -20.89
C MET A 1 -18.72 43.67 -21.26
N ARG A 2 -17.63 43.51 -22.01
CA ARG A 2 -17.11 42.18 -22.42
C ARG A 2 -16.46 41.51 -21.21
N GLN A 3 -17.10 40.50 -20.62
CA GLN A 3 -16.47 39.75 -19.54
C GLN A 3 -15.22 39.04 -20.08
N ARG A 4 -14.08 39.25 -19.41
CA ARG A 4 -12.81 38.63 -19.75
C ARG A 4 -12.93 37.14 -19.44
N LYS A 5 -12.74 36.27 -20.43
CA LYS A 5 -12.89 34.82 -20.24
C LYS A 5 -11.85 34.33 -19.21
N PRO A 6 -12.26 33.54 -18.20
CA PRO A 6 -11.34 33.02 -17.20
C PRO A 6 -10.30 32.07 -17.82
N LYS A 7 -9.10 32.04 -17.24
CA LYS A 7 -7.99 31.20 -17.72
C LYS A 7 -8.42 29.73 -17.64
N PHE A 8 -8.14 28.96 -18.70
CA PHE A 8 -8.50 27.53 -18.82
C PHE A 8 -9.99 27.22 -19.04
N VAL A 9 -10.85 28.22 -19.22
CA VAL A 9 -12.27 28.03 -19.52
C VAL A 9 -12.55 28.31 -20.99
N ASN A 10 -13.01 27.30 -21.71
CA ASN A 10 -13.42 27.41 -23.10
C ASN A 10 -14.94 27.26 -23.22
N GLU A 11 -15.57 28.19 -23.92
CA GLU A 11 -17.01 28.20 -24.16
C GLU A 11 -17.29 28.16 -25.66
N TYR A 12 -18.17 27.25 -26.07
CA TYR A 12 -18.63 27.11 -27.45
C TYR A 12 -20.14 26.94 -27.47
N VAL A 13 -20.80 27.49 -28.48
CA VAL A 13 -22.22 27.25 -28.75
C VAL A 13 -22.32 26.08 -29.71
N ASP A 14 -23.08 25.06 -29.35
CA ASP A 14 -23.37 23.91 -30.21
C ASP A 14 -24.25 24.33 -31.40
N SER A 15 -24.29 23.54 -32.48
CA SER A 15 -25.20 23.72 -33.62
C SER A 15 -26.68 23.75 -33.19
N HIS A 16 -27.01 23.22 -32.02
CA HIS A 16 -28.34 23.27 -31.40
C HIS A 16 -28.55 24.46 -30.44
N GLY A 17 -27.68 25.48 -30.45
CA GLY A 17 -27.82 26.71 -29.66
C GLY A 17 -27.52 26.57 -28.16
N LYS A 18 -27.07 25.38 -27.70
CA LYS A 18 -26.74 25.15 -26.29
C LYS A 18 -25.29 25.54 -26.00
N PRO A 19 -25.02 26.44 -25.04
CA PRO A 19 -23.65 26.77 -24.65
C PRO A 19 -23.02 25.57 -23.91
N ARG A 20 -21.81 25.19 -24.30
CA ARG A 20 -20.98 24.19 -23.63
C ARG A 20 -19.75 24.88 -23.07
N VAL A 21 -19.56 24.76 -21.75
CA VAL A 21 -18.40 25.28 -21.04
C VAL A 21 -17.50 24.11 -20.67
N TYR A 22 -16.22 24.21 -21.04
CA TYR A 22 -15.19 23.23 -20.73
C TYR A 22 -14.10 23.87 -19.87
N LEU A 23 -13.67 23.14 -18.84
CA LEU A 23 -12.45 23.45 -18.11
C LEU A 23 -11.31 22.59 -18.68
N ARG A 24 -10.28 23.24 -19.22
CA ARG A 24 -9.11 22.61 -19.84
C ARG A 24 -7.83 23.06 -19.16
N ARG A 25 -7.33 22.24 -18.23
CA ARG A 25 -6.05 22.45 -17.54
C ARG A 25 -4.96 21.55 -18.14
N PRO A 26 -3.73 22.05 -18.34
CA PRO A 26 -2.63 21.22 -18.83
C PRO A 26 -2.36 20.05 -17.88
N GLY A 27 -2.32 18.83 -18.41
CA GLY A 27 -2.14 17.60 -17.64
C GLY A 27 -3.43 16.92 -17.13
N GLN A 28 -4.61 17.45 -17.46
CA GLN A 28 -5.91 16.81 -17.19
C GLN A 28 -6.77 16.71 -18.47
N GLY A 29 -7.65 15.72 -18.50
CA GLY A 29 -8.68 15.62 -19.54
C GLY A 29 -9.65 16.81 -19.48
N ALA A 30 -10.20 17.20 -20.63
CA ALA A 30 -11.16 18.30 -20.71
C ALA A 30 -12.47 17.90 -20.00
N ASN A 31 -12.75 18.54 -18.86
CA ASN A 31 -13.98 18.28 -18.11
C ASN A 31 -15.10 19.22 -18.58
N ARG A 32 -16.22 18.63 -18.99
CA ARG A 32 -17.44 19.37 -19.35
C ARG A 32 -18.10 19.87 -18.06
N LEU A 33 -18.20 21.19 -17.93
CA LEU A 33 -18.97 21.80 -16.86
C LEU A 33 -20.45 21.83 -17.27
N ALA A 34 -21.36 21.57 -16.32
CA ALA A 34 -22.78 21.74 -16.56
C ALA A 34 -23.04 23.21 -16.89
N SER A 35 -23.60 23.49 -18.07
CA SER A 35 -23.78 24.85 -18.61
C SER A 35 -24.73 25.73 -17.79
N ALA A 36 -25.41 25.16 -16.78
CA ALA A 36 -26.39 25.83 -15.95
C ALA A 36 -25.79 26.79 -14.90
N PHE A 37 -24.47 26.76 -14.68
CA PHE A 37 -23.82 27.54 -13.64
C PHE A 37 -22.74 28.47 -14.21
N VAL A 38 -23.17 29.50 -14.93
CA VAL A 38 -22.31 30.64 -15.30
C VAL A 38 -22.68 31.84 -14.41
N HIS A 39 -22.63 31.65 -13.09
CA HIS A 39 -22.67 32.77 -12.15
C HIS A 39 -21.23 33.23 -11.88
N ALA A 40 -21.00 34.55 -11.87
CA ALA A 40 -19.67 35.16 -11.74
C ALA A 40 -18.87 34.63 -10.53
N GLY A 41 -19.55 34.28 -9.42
CA GLY A 41 -18.90 33.73 -8.22
C GLY A 41 -18.31 32.32 -8.39
N ILE A 42 -18.84 31.50 -9.29
CA ILE A 42 -18.33 30.13 -9.55
C ILE A 42 -17.09 30.18 -10.45
N LEU A 43 -17.05 31.14 -11.37
CA LEU A 43 -15.89 31.37 -12.24
C LEU A 43 -14.68 31.91 -11.47
N ASP A 44 -14.91 32.69 -10.42
CA ASP A 44 -13.84 33.20 -9.54
C ASP A 44 -13.19 32.05 -8.74
N GLY A 45 -13.99 31.14 -8.18
CA GLY A 45 -13.48 29.93 -7.50
C GLY A 45 -12.67 28.99 -8.41
N LEU A 46 -13.01 28.93 -9.71
CA LEU A 46 -12.25 28.17 -10.71
C LEU A 46 -10.91 28.84 -11.10
N SER A 47 -10.80 30.15 -10.91
CA SER A 47 -9.64 30.99 -11.25
C SER A 47 -8.64 31.11 -10.10
N CYS A 48 -9.11 31.06 -8.85
CA CYS A 48 -8.30 31.20 -7.63
C CYS A 48 -7.63 29.88 -7.19
N GLY A 49 -8.04 28.73 -7.71
CA GLY A 49 -7.42 27.43 -7.44
C GLY A 49 -6.12 27.17 -8.22
N ASN A 50 -5.11 28.02 -8.02
CA ASN A 50 -3.75 27.85 -8.58
C ASN A 50 -2.74 27.37 -7.53
N GLU A 51 -3.18 27.12 -6.31
CA GLU A 51 -2.32 26.59 -5.25
C GLU A 51 -2.17 25.08 -5.48
N ARG A 52 -1.00 24.69 -6.01
CA ARG A 52 -0.48 23.31 -6.11
C ARG A 52 -1.58 22.25 -6.12
N TYR A 53 -2.23 22.05 -7.27
CA TYR A 53 -3.03 20.85 -7.47
C TYR A 53 -2.07 19.67 -7.53
N GLU A 54 -1.72 19.13 -6.37
CA GLU A 54 -1.05 17.84 -6.27
C GLU A 54 -1.94 16.86 -7.01
N ARG A 55 -1.40 16.24 -8.07
CA ARG A 55 -2.06 15.15 -8.77
C ARG A 55 -2.52 14.17 -7.69
N MET A 56 -3.84 14.01 -7.52
CA MET A 56 -4.34 12.96 -6.64
C MET A 56 -3.62 11.67 -7.03
N PRO A 57 -3.00 10.97 -6.07
CA PRO A 57 -2.24 9.78 -6.38
C PRO A 57 -3.16 8.82 -7.13
N GLU A 58 -2.69 8.36 -8.29
CA GLU A 58 -3.42 7.37 -9.07
C GLU A 58 -3.67 6.18 -8.16
N VAL A 59 -4.95 5.90 -7.88
CA VAL A 59 -5.33 4.79 -7.00
C VAL A 59 -4.96 3.51 -7.73
N ARG A 60 -3.76 2.98 -7.46
CA ARG A 60 -3.28 1.72 -8.03
C ARG A 60 -4.31 0.64 -7.68
N ARG A 61 -5.01 0.14 -8.70
CA ARG A 61 -5.96 -0.96 -8.54
C ARG A 61 -5.17 -2.19 -8.11
N VAL A 62 -5.38 -2.64 -6.88
CA VAL A 62 -4.75 -3.83 -6.34
C VAL A 62 -5.25 -5.04 -7.13
N LYS A 63 -4.33 -5.81 -7.72
CA LYS A 63 -4.69 -7.04 -8.47
C LYS A 63 -5.34 -8.05 -7.52
N VAL A 64 -6.48 -8.62 -7.91
CA VAL A 64 -7.16 -9.66 -7.12
C VAL A 64 -6.21 -10.86 -6.98
N GLY A 65 -6.03 -11.36 -5.75
CA GLY A 65 -5.10 -12.46 -5.45
C GLY A 65 -3.63 -12.06 -5.31
N SER A 66 -3.32 -10.76 -5.32
CA SER A 66 -1.98 -10.26 -5.00
C SER A 66 -1.72 -10.20 -3.49
N ILE A 67 -0.46 -10.16 -3.09
CA ILE A 67 -0.05 -10.03 -1.69
C ILE A 67 -0.67 -8.78 -1.05
N ALA A 68 -0.68 -7.65 -1.76
CA ALA A 68 -1.29 -6.41 -1.29
C ALA A 68 -2.81 -6.55 -1.04
N ALA A 69 -3.49 -7.43 -1.78
CA ALA A 69 -4.91 -7.70 -1.59
C ALA A 69 -5.19 -8.46 -0.29
N VAL A 70 -4.21 -9.20 0.25
CA VAL A 70 -4.35 -10.00 1.48
C VAL A 70 -3.92 -9.24 2.72
N VAL A 71 -2.92 -8.37 2.60
CA VAL A 71 -2.46 -7.54 3.73
C VAL A 71 -3.53 -6.55 4.19
N ARG A 72 -4.31 -5.97 3.27
CA ARG A 72 -5.41 -5.04 3.61
C ARG A 72 -6.46 -5.66 4.54
N PRO A 73 -7.07 -6.81 4.23
CA PRO A 73 -8.04 -7.45 5.12
C PRO A 73 -7.39 -8.04 6.38
N TYR A 74 -6.10 -8.41 6.33
CA TYR A 74 -5.35 -8.83 7.53
C TYR A 74 -5.31 -7.73 8.61
N TYR A 75 -5.12 -6.46 8.24
CA TYR A 75 -5.19 -5.34 9.20
C TYR A 75 -6.57 -5.18 9.84
N GLY A 76 -7.63 -5.63 9.16
CA GLY A 76 -9.00 -5.67 9.68
C GLY A 76 -9.30 -6.87 10.57
N SER A 77 -8.44 -7.89 10.61
CA SER A 77 -8.65 -9.14 11.33
C SER A 77 -8.69 -8.96 12.85
N THR A 78 -9.38 -9.87 13.54
CA THR A 78 -9.45 -9.89 15.00
C THR A 78 -8.08 -10.16 15.63
N GLU A 79 -7.29 -11.05 15.03
CA GLU A 79 -5.93 -11.36 15.46
C GLU A 79 -5.02 -10.12 15.45
N PHE A 80 -5.08 -9.32 14.39
CA PHE A 80 -4.29 -8.09 14.29
C PHE A 80 -4.81 -6.99 15.23
N LYS A 81 -6.14 -6.90 15.40
CA LYS A 81 -6.76 -5.92 16.30
C LYS A 81 -6.54 -6.23 17.77
N ALA A 82 -6.34 -7.49 18.14
CA ALA A 82 -6.04 -7.90 19.52
C ALA A 82 -4.63 -7.47 19.98
N LEU A 83 -3.74 -7.09 19.05
CA LEU A 83 -2.40 -6.62 19.38
C LEU A 83 -2.41 -5.18 19.92
N ALA A 84 -1.44 -4.87 20.78
CA ALA A 84 -1.19 -3.51 21.26
C ALA A 84 -0.87 -2.56 20.10
N VAL A 85 -1.24 -1.29 20.23
CA VAL A 85 -1.07 -0.26 19.17
C VAL A 85 0.38 -0.18 18.69
N SER A 86 1.35 -0.08 19.61
CA SER A 86 2.79 -0.05 19.28
C SER A 86 3.27 -1.28 18.52
N THR A 87 2.68 -2.43 18.82
CA THR A 87 2.99 -3.70 18.16
C THR A 87 2.40 -3.72 16.75
N ARG A 88 1.19 -3.20 16.58
CA ARG A 88 0.56 -3.04 15.25
C ARG A 88 1.40 -2.14 14.36
N ASP A 89 1.87 -1.00 14.86
CA ASP A 89 2.69 -0.05 14.09
C ASP A 89 4.02 -0.68 13.63
N THR A 90 4.64 -1.47 14.51
CA THR A 90 5.85 -2.21 14.16
C THR A 90 5.57 -3.28 13.11
N TYR A 91 4.44 -3.97 13.20
CA TYR A 91 4.12 -5.08 12.30
C TYR A 91 3.68 -4.57 10.93
N SER A 92 2.86 -3.51 10.88
CA SER A 92 2.49 -2.84 9.64
C SER A 92 3.74 -2.32 8.94
N GLY A 93 4.64 -1.64 9.64
CA GLY A 93 5.88 -1.14 9.05
C GLY A 93 6.76 -2.22 8.40
N VAL A 94 6.75 -3.45 8.91
CA VAL A 94 7.48 -4.58 8.31
C VAL A 94 6.73 -5.13 7.08
N LEU A 95 5.41 -5.27 7.16
CA LEU A 95 4.58 -5.79 6.07
C LEU A 95 4.45 -4.80 4.92
N ASP A 96 4.37 -3.50 5.20
CA ASP A 96 4.25 -2.45 4.21
C ASP A 96 5.51 -2.38 3.34
N ARG A 97 6.71 -2.46 3.94
CA ARG A 97 7.99 -2.56 3.19
C ARG A 97 8.03 -3.78 2.26
N PHE A 98 7.38 -4.87 2.68
CA PHE A 98 7.29 -6.08 1.86
C PHE A 98 6.29 -5.91 0.71
N VAL A 99 5.14 -5.27 0.98
CA VAL A 99 4.14 -4.93 -0.04
C VAL A 99 4.70 -3.94 -1.06
N ASP A 100 5.53 -2.98 -0.65
CA ASP A 100 6.14 -2.03 -1.58
C ASP A 100 7.06 -2.71 -2.61
N LYS A 101 7.78 -3.77 -2.18
CA LYS A 101 8.71 -4.51 -3.05
C LYS A 101 8.03 -5.63 -3.85
N HIS A 102 7.09 -6.34 -3.24
CA HIS A 102 6.53 -7.59 -3.79
C HIS A 102 5.00 -7.64 -3.83
N GLY A 103 4.33 -6.53 -3.51
CA GLY A 103 2.87 -6.47 -3.35
C GLY A 103 2.07 -6.81 -4.60
N GLU A 104 2.66 -6.64 -5.79
CA GLU A 104 2.03 -7.00 -7.07
C GLU A 104 2.07 -8.50 -7.39
N GLY A 105 2.91 -9.26 -6.67
CA GLY A 105 3.05 -10.70 -6.86
C GLY A 105 1.80 -11.47 -6.41
N PRO A 106 1.42 -12.56 -7.12
CA PRO A 106 0.30 -13.41 -6.71
C PRO A 106 0.65 -14.16 -5.41
N ILE A 107 -0.28 -14.19 -4.46
CA ILE A 107 -0.06 -14.89 -3.18
C ILE A 107 0.11 -16.40 -3.38
N ALA A 108 -0.59 -16.99 -4.34
CA ALA A 108 -0.44 -18.40 -4.71
C ALA A 108 0.97 -18.73 -5.25
N GLY A 109 1.62 -17.77 -5.90
CA GLY A 109 2.97 -17.92 -6.45
C GLY A 109 4.09 -17.80 -5.42
N LEU A 110 3.79 -17.42 -4.16
CA LEU A 110 4.82 -17.33 -3.13
C LEU A 110 5.30 -18.73 -2.74
N GLN A 111 6.57 -19.02 -3.01
CA GLN A 111 7.20 -20.31 -2.70
C GLN A 111 8.21 -20.15 -1.56
N PRO A 112 8.51 -21.22 -0.80
CA PRO A 112 9.51 -21.19 0.27
C PRO A 112 10.88 -20.68 -0.19
N LYS A 113 11.26 -20.98 -1.43
CA LYS A 113 12.52 -20.50 -2.04
C LYS A 113 12.61 -18.98 -2.13
N HIS A 114 11.49 -18.29 -2.37
CA HIS A 114 11.45 -16.82 -2.43
C HIS A 114 11.64 -16.22 -1.04
N ILE A 115 11.05 -16.86 -0.02
CA ILE A 115 11.19 -16.42 1.38
C ILE A 115 12.65 -16.61 1.85
N ASN A 116 13.26 -17.75 1.54
CA ASN A 116 14.66 -17.99 1.86
C ASN A 116 15.57 -16.98 1.18
N LYS A 117 15.37 -16.71 -0.11
CA LYS A 117 16.14 -15.68 -0.82
C LYS A 117 16.04 -14.30 -0.15
N LEU A 118 14.84 -13.90 0.28
CA LEU A 118 14.65 -12.64 1.00
C LEU A 118 15.33 -12.62 2.37
N ILE A 119 15.38 -13.75 3.07
CA ILE A 119 16.10 -13.90 4.34
C ILE A 119 17.61 -13.83 4.09
N ASP A 120 18.11 -14.46 3.03
CA ASP A 120 19.52 -14.45 2.63
C ASP A 120 19.97 -13.05 2.22
N GLU A 121 19.11 -12.29 1.52
CA GLU A 121 19.35 -10.87 1.22
C GLU A 121 19.43 -9.98 2.49
N MET A 122 18.90 -10.45 3.62
CA MET A 122 18.96 -9.78 4.91
C MET A 122 20.03 -10.38 5.84
N ALA A 123 20.99 -11.13 5.31
CA ALA A 123 22.03 -11.81 6.10
C ALA A 123 22.82 -10.87 7.02
N ASP A 124 23.04 -9.62 6.61
CA ASP A 124 23.73 -8.60 7.42
C ASP A 124 22.96 -8.22 8.70
N THR A 125 21.64 -8.45 8.72
CA THR A 125 20.74 -8.08 9.83
C THR A 125 19.87 -9.27 10.28
N PRO A 126 20.44 -10.26 10.98
CA PRO A 126 19.73 -11.50 11.32
C PRO A 126 18.49 -11.29 12.22
N SER A 127 18.52 -10.25 13.06
CA SER A 127 17.36 -9.87 13.89
C SER A 127 16.18 -9.39 13.05
N ALA A 128 16.44 -8.58 12.02
CA ALA A 128 15.40 -8.10 11.11
C ALA A 128 14.81 -9.25 10.28
N ALA A 129 15.66 -10.17 9.82
CA ALA A 129 15.23 -11.35 9.07
C ALA A 129 14.31 -12.27 9.91
N SER A 130 14.69 -12.54 11.16
CA SER A 130 13.88 -13.33 12.10
C SER A 130 12.52 -12.69 12.38
N ASN A 131 12.51 -11.37 12.61
CA ASN A 131 11.27 -10.62 12.83
C ASN A 131 10.38 -10.64 11.59
N PHE A 132 10.95 -10.34 10.41
CA PHE A 132 10.24 -10.40 9.13
C PHE A 132 9.56 -11.75 8.92
N ARG A 133 10.31 -12.84 9.11
CA ARG A 133 9.79 -14.21 9.00
C ARG A 133 8.62 -14.47 9.94
N LYS A 134 8.72 -14.08 11.21
CA LYS A 134 7.63 -14.26 12.19
C LYS A 134 6.37 -13.51 11.76
N ARG A 135 6.50 -12.29 11.20
CA ARG A 135 5.35 -11.52 10.73
C ARG A 135 4.74 -12.10 9.47
N LEU A 136 5.58 -12.56 8.54
CA LEU A 136 5.12 -13.22 7.33
C LEU A 136 4.39 -14.54 7.65
N LYS A 137 4.82 -15.27 8.68
CA LYS A 137 4.12 -16.48 9.14
C LYS A 137 2.68 -16.17 9.54
N GLY A 138 2.47 -15.18 10.40
CA GLY A 138 1.12 -14.79 10.86
C GLY A 138 0.23 -14.31 9.72
N LEU A 139 0.77 -13.53 8.77
CA LEU A 139 0.03 -13.13 7.57
C LEU A 139 -0.41 -14.34 6.74
N MET A 140 0.46 -15.34 6.59
CA MET A 140 0.14 -16.56 5.84
C MET A 140 -0.82 -17.48 6.58
N ASP A 141 -0.74 -17.56 7.90
CA ASP A 141 -1.72 -18.29 8.71
C ASP A 141 -3.12 -17.67 8.53
N TYR A 142 -3.23 -16.33 8.51
CA TYR A 142 -4.46 -15.63 8.15
C TYR A 142 -4.92 -15.91 6.71
N ALA A 143 -3.99 -15.95 5.75
CA ALA A 143 -4.33 -16.26 4.36
C ALA A 143 -4.90 -17.68 4.21
N VAL A 144 -4.41 -18.64 5.00
CA VAL A 144 -4.94 -20.00 5.06
C VAL A 144 -6.32 -20.03 5.72
N SER A 145 -6.50 -19.34 6.84
CA SER A 145 -7.82 -19.27 7.51
C SER A 145 -8.88 -18.57 6.67
N ALA A 146 -8.49 -17.59 5.85
CA ALA A 146 -9.35 -16.92 4.89
C ALA A 146 -9.62 -17.74 3.61
N GLY A 147 -9.06 -18.94 3.47
CA GLY A 147 -9.25 -19.82 2.31
C GLY A 147 -8.57 -19.32 1.02
N LEU A 148 -7.68 -18.32 1.11
CA LEU A 148 -6.95 -17.77 -0.03
C LEU A 148 -5.81 -18.69 -0.49
N ARG A 149 -5.41 -19.62 0.38
CA ARG A 149 -4.33 -20.58 0.14
C ARG A 149 -4.50 -21.83 1.01
N SER A 150 -4.09 -22.98 0.50
CA SER A 150 -4.12 -24.28 1.22
C SER A 150 -2.97 -24.44 2.22
N ASP A 151 -1.78 -23.96 1.86
CA ASP A 151 -0.55 -24.27 2.57
C ASP A 151 0.21 -23.01 3.00
N ASN A 152 0.83 -23.05 4.19
CA ASN A 152 1.73 -21.99 4.65
C ASN A 152 3.19 -22.28 4.19
N PRO A 153 3.73 -21.54 3.19
CA PRO A 153 5.09 -21.76 2.69
C PRO A 153 6.19 -21.33 3.67
N VAL A 154 5.86 -20.51 4.68
CA VAL A 154 6.82 -19.99 5.67
C VAL A 154 7.24 -21.07 6.67
N VAL A 155 6.37 -22.05 6.93
CA VAL A 155 6.69 -23.18 7.82
C VAL A 155 7.74 -24.08 7.15
N VAL A 156 7.56 -24.40 5.87
CA VAL A 156 8.48 -25.26 5.10
C VAL A 156 9.87 -24.63 4.93
N ALA A 157 9.96 -23.30 4.92
CA ALA A 157 11.22 -22.57 4.87
C ALA A 157 12.10 -22.73 6.14
N SER A 158 11.69 -23.48 7.18
CA SER A 158 12.37 -23.49 8.50
C SER A 158 13.59 -24.39 8.64
N LEU A 159 14.04 -25.06 7.59
CA LEU A 159 14.97 -26.17 7.76
C LEU A 159 16.46 -25.86 7.66
N LYS A 160 16.91 -24.59 7.51
CA LYS A 160 18.35 -24.28 7.53
C LYS A 160 18.69 -22.95 8.19
N SER A 161 18.81 -22.96 9.51
CA SER A 161 19.88 -22.22 10.20
C SER A 161 20.12 -22.89 11.56
N ALA A 162 20.90 -23.96 11.55
CA ALA A 162 21.58 -24.43 12.74
C ALA A 162 22.64 -23.39 13.09
N THR A 163 22.27 -22.34 13.83
CA THR A 163 23.24 -21.61 14.65
C THR A 163 23.36 -22.38 15.96
N PRO A 164 24.49 -23.01 16.28
CA PRO A 164 24.71 -23.52 17.62
C PRO A 164 24.79 -22.29 18.52
N SER A 165 23.70 -22.00 19.23
CA SER A 165 23.71 -20.99 20.28
C SER A 165 24.70 -21.49 21.34
N ALA A 166 25.89 -20.88 21.35
CA ALA A 166 26.86 -21.07 22.41
C ALA A 166 26.22 -20.61 23.72
N ARG A 167 25.64 -21.57 24.44
CA ARG A 167 25.18 -21.44 25.82
C ARG A 167 26.40 -21.08 26.65
N LYS A 168 26.59 -19.80 26.96
CA LYS A 168 27.54 -19.36 27.99
C LYS A 168 27.11 -19.99 29.31
N LEU A 169 27.68 -21.16 29.63
CA LEU A 169 27.91 -21.57 31.00
C LEU A 169 28.97 -20.62 31.56
N ALA A 170 28.52 -19.52 32.15
CA ALA A 170 29.38 -18.69 32.98
C ALA A 170 29.09 -19.02 34.46
N CYS A 171 30.01 -19.76 35.06
CA CYS A 171 30.42 -19.70 36.46
C CYS A 171 29.33 -19.58 37.54
N SER A 172 28.83 -20.73 38.00
CA SER A 172 28.43 -20.91 39.40
C SER A 172 29.58 -21.57 40.17
N ALA A 173 30.60 -20.80 40.54
CA ALA A 173 31.62 -21.25 41.48
C ALA A 173 32.27 -20.04 42.14
N HIS A 174 31.64 -19.51 43.20
CA HIS A 174 32.33 -18.93 44.35
C HIS A 174 31.49 -19.32 45.57
N ARG A 175 31.92 -20.42 46.19
CA ARG A 175 31.51 -20.87 47.52
C ARG A 175 32.82 -21.07 48.29
N ALA A 176 33.07 -20.19 49.25
CA ALA A 176 33.81 -20.36 50.51
C ALA A 176 34.14 -18.97 51.05
#